data_AF-A0A099WH93-F1
#
_entry.id   AF-A0A099WH93-F1
#
_cell.length_a   1.000
_cell.length_b   1.000
_cell.length_c   1.000
_cell.angle_alpha   90.00
_cell.angle_beta   90.00
_cell.angle_gamma   90.00
#
_symmetry.space_group_name_H-M   'P 1'
#
loop_
_entity.id
_entity.type
_entity.pdbx_description
1 polymer ?
#
loop_
_entity_poly.entity_id
_entity_poly.type
_entity_poly.pdbx_seq_one_letter_code
_entity_poly.pdbx_strand_id
1 'polypeptide(L)'
;MPSTINELTVQNLQQMTYYEAQVSAVLNRIEGAKSDLILQKTRVSAPVLDIYFYGATYLTGIGTAGDNIVNCRIFKHGSTAAFATGTMTGEVLKIYLTGNANIVPGELYDVCVLDGRSGTTIIEGMRTTFKVEIPTISINPVTTTQKIVSGVTAKNIQVRISQNGTAKTVIWSDAETGAYTWNISPVAIGDMVKVETKVGTVYSSSAEYKVVV
;
A
#
# COMPACT_ATOMS: atom_id res chain seq x y z
N MET A 1 -4.20 15.84 -42.30
CA MET A 1 -5.66 15.83 -42.11
C MET A 1 -5.93 16.09 -40.64
N PRO A 2 -6.91 16.92 -40.24
CA PRO A 2 -7.23 17.05 -38.83
C PRO A 2 -7.74 15.70 -38.34
N SER A 3 -7.13 15.19 -37.28
CA SER A 3 -7.56 13.98 -36.59
C SER A 3 -8.94 14.24 -35.98
N THR A 4 -9.99 13.67 -36.55
CA THR A 4 -11.29 13.55 -35.87
C THR A 4 -11.13 12.55 -34.74
N ILE A 5 -11.13 13.05 -33.50
CA ILE A 5 -11.14 12.24 -32.29
C ILE A 5 -12.62 12.00 -31.95
N ASN A 6 -13.01 10.75 -31.75
CA ASN A 6 -14.37 10.35 -31.36
C ASN A 6 -14.49 10.11 -29.84
N GLU A 7 -13.55 10.66 -29.07
CA GLU A 7 -13.42 10.48 -27.63
C GLU A 7 -13.05 11.83 -27.00
N LEU A 8 -13.66 12.13 -25.85
CA LEU A 8 -13.36 13.31 -25.06
C LEU A 8 -13.30 12.93 -23.59
N THR A 9 -12.20 13.29 -22.92
CA THR A 9 -12.06 13.16 -21.47
C THR A 9 -12.38 14.49 -20.81
N VAL A 10 -13.47 14.53 -20.04
CA VAL A 10 -13.82 15.68 -19.19
C VAL A 10 -13.15 15.51 -17.83
N GLN A 11 -12.36 16.50 -17.42
CA GLN A 11 -11.55 16.46 -16.20
C GLN A 11 -12.01 17.53 -15.19
N ASN A 12 -11.44 17.51 -13.98
CA ASN A 12 -11.70 18.48 -12.91
C ASN A 12 -13.17 18.55 -12.46
N LEU A 13 -13.91 17.46 -12.64
CA LEU A 13 -15.25 17.32 -12.07
C LEU A 13 -15.15 17.01 -10.58
N GLN A 14 -16.09 17.54 -9.80
CA GLN A 14 -16.22 17.18 -8.39
C GLN A 14 -16.58 15.70 -8.28
N GLN A 15 -15.88 14.96 -7.41
CA GLN A 15 -16.18 13.55 -7.14
C GLN A 15 -17.54 13.36 -6.48
N MET A 16 -18.13 12.16 -6.64
CA MET A 16 -19.45 11.79 -6.10
C MET A 16 -20.60 12.72 -6.49
N THR A 17 -20.47 13.47 -7.58
CA THR A 17 -21.47 14.41 -8.07
C THR A 17 -22.08 13.86 -9.37
N TYR A 18 -23.39 14.00 -9.52
CA TYR A 18 -24.07 13.68 -10.78
C TYR A 18 -23.86 14.81 -11.78
N TYR A 19 -23.46 14.45 -12.99
CA TYR A 19 -23.34 15.35 -14.13
C TYR A 19 -24.19 14.85 -15.28
N GLU A 20 -24.70 15.79 -16.06
CA GLU A 20 -25.41 15.52 -17.30
C GLU A 20 -24.50 15.87 -18.48
N ALA A 21 -24.47 14.99 -19.49
CA ALA A 21 -23.73 15.20 -20.72
C ALA A 21 -24.61 14.90 -21.94
N GLN A 22 -24.40 15.65 -23.01
CA GLN A 22 -24.95 15.41 -24.35
C GLN A 22 -23.92 15.84 -25.37
N VAL A 23 -23.93 15.21 -26.54
CA VAL A 23 -23.01 15.52 -27.64
C VAL A 23 -23.80 15.87 -28.90
N SER A 24 -23.27 16.78 -29.71
CA SER A 24 -23.78 17.10 -31.05
C SER A 24 -22.63 17.04 -32.05
N ALA A 25 -22.95 16.65 -33.28
CA ALA A 25 -21.99 16.69 -34.38
C ALA A 25 -22.08 18.07 -35.06
N VAL A 26 -20.94 18.68 -35.39
CA VAL A 26 -20.88 19.93 -36.16
C VAL A 26 -20.27 19.66 -37.52
N LEU A 27 -20.98 20.03 -38.58
CA LEU A 27 -20.46 20.00 -39.96
C LEU A 27 -20.41 21.43 -40.50
N ASN A 28 -19.21 21.91 -40.79
CA ASN A 28 -18.94 23.31 -41.16
C ASN A 28 -19.42 24.30 -40.09
N ARG A 29 -20.60 24.91 -40.29
CA ARG A 29 -21.24 25.88 -39.36
C ARG A 29 -22.63 25.44 -38.92
N ILE A 30 -22.98 24.17 -39.16
CA ILE A 30 -24.29 23.61 -38.83
C ILE A 30 -24.06 22.61 -37.69
N GLU A 31 -24.68 22.88 -36.54
CA GLU A 31 -24.78 21.92 -35.44
C GLU A 31 -25.96 20.98 -35.74
N GLY A 32 -25.70 19.68 -35.67
CA GLY A 32 -26.71 18.65 -35.81
C GLY A 32 -27.58 18.52 -34.54
N ALA A 33 -28.49 17.55 -34.56
CA ALA A 33 -29.26 17.21 -33.37
C ALA A 33 -28.32 16.79 -32.22
N LYS A 34 -28.69 17.17 -30.99
CA LYS A 34 -28.03 16.69 -29.78
C LYS A 34 -28.43 15.25 -29.51
N SER A 35 -27.53 14.48 -28.91
CA SER A 35 -27.82 13.17 -28.36
C SER A 35 -28.82 13.28 -27.20
N ASP A 36 -29.33 12.14 -26.75
CA ASP A 36 -30.00 12.05 -25.47
C ASP A 36 -29.07 12.48 -24.32
N LEU A 37 -29.67 12.98 -23.24
CA LEU A 37 -28.97 13.31 -22.00
C LEU A 37 -28.51 12.04 -21.29
N ILE A 38 -27.23 12.01 -20.92
CA ILE A 38 -26.64 10.96 -20.10
C ILE A 38 -26.39 11.52 -18.72
N LEU A 39 -27.01 10.91 -17.71
CA LEU A 39 -26.76 11.22 -16.30
C LEU A 39 -25.72 10.25 -15.74
N GLN A 40 -24.61 10.76 -15.25
CA GLN A 40 -23.50 9.95 -14.72
C GLN A 40 -22.98 10.54 -13.41
N LYS A 41 -22.82 9.69 -12.38
CA LYS A 41 -22.12 10.07 -11.15
C LYS A 41 -20.61 9.90 -11.33
N THR A 42 -19.84 10.91 -10.92
CA THR A 42 -18.37 10.77 -10.81
C THR A 42 -18.00 9.82 -9.68
N ARG A 43 -16.90 9.09 -9.86
CA ARG A 43 -16.40 8.11 -8.90
C ARG A 43 -15.73 8.80 -7.70
N VAL A 44 -15.65 8.10 -6.57
CA VAL A 44 -14.77 8.46 -5.46
C VAL A 44 -13.32 8.48 -5.97
N SER A 45 -12.55 9.47 -5.53
CA SER A 45 -11.13 9.59 -5.85
C SER A 45 -10.35 8.37 -5.36
N ALA A 46 -9.25 8.07 -6.05
CA ALA A 46 -8.40 6.95 -5.71
C ALA A 46 -7.76 7.18 -4.32
N PRO A 47 -7.72 6.18 -3.43
CA PRO A 47 -7.08 6.34 -2.13
C PRO A 47 -5.55 6.47 -2.26
N VAL A 48 -4.92 7.22 -1.37
CA VAL A 48 -3.46 7.22 -1.22
C VAL A 48 -3.11 6.14 -0.21
N LEU A 49 -2.30 5.17 -0.60
CA LEU A 49 -1.96 4.01 0.22
C LEU A 49 -0.58 4.17 0.86
N ASP A 50 -0.45 3.66 2.08
CA ASP A 50 0.86 3.42 2.68
C ASP A 50 1.53 2.20 2.01
N ILE A 51 2.85 2.09 2.13
CA ILE A 51 3.56 0.89 1.67
C ILE A 51 3.08 -0.31 2.48
N TYR A 52 2.63 -1.35 1.79
CA TYR A 52 2.27 -2.61 2.44
C TYR A 52 3.45 -3.58 2.43
N PHE A 53 3.92 -3.93 3.62
CA PHE A 53 4.89 -4.99 3.82
C PHE A 53 4.22 -6.33 4.08
N TYR A 54 4.70 -7.38 3.42
CA TYR A 54 4.19 -8.73 3.62
C TYR A 54 4.26 -9.15 5.09
N GLY A 55 3.13 -9.62 5.63
CA GLY A 55 2.97 -9.97 7.05
C GLY A 55 2.33 -8.87 7.89
N ALA A 56 2.19 -7.65 7.36
CA ALA A 56 1.52 -6.57 8.07
C ALA A 56 0.02 -6.87 8.24
N THR A 57 -0.52 -6.46 9.40
CA THR A 57 -1.91 -6.77 9.76
C THR A 57 -2.91 -6.06 8.87
N TYR A 58 -2.62 -4.80 8.53
CA TYR A 58 -3.50 -3.96 7.75
C TYR A 58 -2.74 -3.39 6.56
N LEU A 59 -3.40 -3.31 5.42
CA LEU A 59 -3.14 -2.25 4.46
C LEU A 59 -3.85 -0.99 4.96
N THR A 60 -3.11 0.11 5.03
CA THR A 60 -3.60 1.42 5.47
C THR A 60 -3.45 2.45 4.36
N GLY A 61 -4.21 3.52 4.48
CA GLY A 61 -4.14 4.66 3.58
C GLY A 61 -5.14 5.73 3.96
N ILE A 62 -5.19 6.76 3.14
CA ILE A 62 -6.18 7.83 3.23
C ILE A 62 -7.03 7.88 1.97
N GLY A 63 -8.31 8.20 2.13
CA GLY A 63 -9.26 8.34 1.04
C GLY A 63 -10.22 9.48 1.31
N THR A 64 -11.18 9.66 0.39
CA THR A 64 -12.23 10.66 0.57
C THR A 64 -13.19 10.22 1.66
N ALA A 65 -13.56 11.13 2.58
CA ALA A 65 -14.63 10.90 3.54
C ALA A 65 -16.01 11.15 2.93
N GLY A 66 -17.02 10.46 3.46
CA GLY A 66 -18.42 10.70 3.14
C GLY A 66 -19.33 9.73 3.87
N ASP A 67 -20.59 10.11 4.08
CA ASP A 67 -21.57 9.31 4.83
C ASP A 67 -21.83 7.93 4.20
N ASN A 68 -21.63 7.82 2.89
CA ASN A 68 -21.76 6.57 2.12
C ASN A 68 -20.41 5.92 1.79
N ILE A 69 -19.31 6.45 2.30
CA ILE A 69 -17.96 5.92 2.13
C ILE A 69 -17.57 5.19 3.42
N VAL A 70 -17.95 3.91 3.49
CA VAL A 70 -17.69 3.06 4.67
C VAL A 70 -16.91 1.79 4.34
N ASN A 71 -16.69 1.51 3.06
CA ASN A 71 -16.12 0.25 2.60
C ASN A 71 -15.03 0.47 1.54
N CYS A 72 -14.04 -0.42 1.55
CA CYS A 72 -12.99 -0.49 0.54
C CYS A 72 -12.73 -1.95 0.17
N ARG A 73 -12.21 -2.19 -1.04
CA ARG A 73 -12.00 -3.51 -1.61
C ARG A 73 -10.62 -3.65 -2.21
N ILE A 74 -10.07 -4.87 -2.14
CA ILE A 74 -8.83 -5.25 -2.84
C ILE A 74 -9.15 -6.28 -3.92
N PHE A 75 -8.54 -6.07 -5.07
CA PHE A 75 -8.61 -6.91 -6.25
C PHE A 75 -7.19 -7.35 -6.62
N LYS A 76 -7.05 -8.53 -7.21
CA LYS A 76 -5.82 -8.85 -7.96
C LYS A 76 -5.71 -7.83 -9.10
N HIS A 77 -4.50 -7.37 -9.42
CA HIS A 77 -4.35 -6.35 -10.46
C HIS A 77 -5.01 -6.79 -11.78
N GLY A 78 -5.84 -5.92 -12.35
CA GLY A 78 -6.62 -6.21 -13.57
C GLY A 78 -7.85 -7.12 -13.37
N SER A 79 -8.11 -7.61 -12.15
CA SER A 79 -9.32 -8.40 -11.83
C SER A 79 -10.49 -7.49 -11.48
N THR A 80 -11.72 -7.94 -11.78
CA THR A 80 -12.96 -7.32 -11.33
C THR A 80 -13.52 -7.93 -10.05
N ALA A 81 -13.03 -9.11 -9.63
CA ALA A 81 -13.47 -9.78 -8.42
C ALA A 81 -12.60 -9.36 -7.23
N ALA A 82 -13.23 -8.76 -6.21
CA ALA A 82 -12.58 -8.45 -4.95
C ALA A 82 -12.37 -9.73 -4.13
N PHE A 83 -11.22 -9.84 -3.47
CA PHE A 83 -10.90 -10.97 -2.57
C PHE A 83 -10.72 -10.54 -1.11
N ALA A 84 -10.63 -9.24 -0.84
CA ALA A 84 -10.60 -8.69 0.50
C ALA A 84 -11.43 -7.41 0.57
N THR A 85 -12.01 -7.17 1.73
CA THR A 85 -12.79 -5.98 2.05
C THR A 85 -12.23 -5.36 3.32
N GLY A 86 -12.34 -4.05 3.45
CA GLY A 86 -12.09 -3.35 4.70
C GLY A 86 -13.02 -2.18 4.90
N THR A 87 -12.61 -1.31 5.81
CA THR A 87 -13.42 -0.19 6.28
C THR A 87 -12.80 1.12 5.87
N MET A 88 -13.68 2.08 5.57
CA MET A 88 -13.38 3.50 5.58
C MET A 88 -14.04 4.12 6.80
N THR A 89 -13.29 4.84 7.62
CA THR A 89 -13.86 5.59 8.75
C THR A 89 -13.26 6.98 8.76
N GLY A 90 -14.11 7.98 8.47
CA GLY A 90 -13.63 9.29 8.06
C GLY A 90 -12.79 9.14 6.79
N GLU A 91 -11.57 9.66 6.81
CA GLU A 91 -10.63 9.58 5.69
C GLU A 91 -9.70 8.34 5.78
N VAL A 92 -9.80 7.54 6.84
CA VAL A 92 -8.84 6.46 7.10
C VAL A 92 -9.33 5.14 6.50
N LEU A 93 -8.49 4.57 5.63
CA LEU A 93 -8.66 3.24 5.05
C LEU A 93 -7.94 2.19 5.90
N LYS A 94 -8.61 1.08 6.21
CA LYS A 94 -7.99 -0.10 6.82
C LYS A 94 -8.56 -1.39 6.23
N ILE A 95 -7.68 -2.24 5.70
CA ILE A 95 -8.04 -3.57 5.18
C ILE A 95 -7.20 -4.64 5.88
N TYR A 96 -7.84 -5.56 6.58
CA TYR A 96 -7.15 -6.65 7.29
C TYR A 96 -6.63 -7.70 6.30
N LEU A 97 -5.33 -8.02 6.38
CA LEU A 97 -4.64 -8.89 5.42
C LEU A 97 -3.84 -10.03 6.05
N THR A 98 -3.72 -10.11 7.38
CA THR A 98 -3.01 -11.23 8.03
C THR A 98 -3.60 -12.57 7.60
N GLY A 99 -2.73 -13.48 7.15
CA GLY A 99 -3.13 -14.84 6.77
C GLY A 99 -3.90 -14.94 5.46
N ASN A 100 -4.08 -13.84 4.71
CA ASN A 100 -4.76 -13.90 3.43
C ASN A 100 -3.86 -14.55 2.36
N ALA A 101 -4.21 -15.77 1.94
CA ALA A 101 -3.45 -16.55 0.97
C ALA A 101 -3.35 -15.93 -0.43
N ASN A 102 -4.18 -14.93 -0.75
CA ASN A 102 -4.10 -14.23 -2.03
C ASN A 102 -3.01 -13.16 -2.06
N ILE A 103 -2.46 -12.76 -0.92
CA ILE A 103 -1.41 -11.75 -0.79
C ILE A 103 -0.05 -12.44 -0.94
N VAL A 104 0.65 -12.13 -2.03
CA VAL A 104 1.91 -12.75 -2.42
C VAL A 104 2.97 -11.66 -2.56
N PRO A 105 4.16 -11.81 -1.93
CA PRO A 105 5.26 -10.87 -2.12
C PRO A 105 5.63 -10.65 -3.59
N GLY A 106 5.85 -9.41 -3.99
CA GLY A 106 6.24 -9.05 -5.36
C GLY A 106 5.06 -8.77 -6.31
N GLU A 107 3.86 -9.25 -5.99
CA GLU A 107 2.67 -9.10 -6.83
C GLU A 107 1.98 -7.74 -6.68
N LEU A 108 1.22 -7.36 -7.71
CA LEU A 108 0.43 -6.13 -7.78
C LEU A 108 -1.05 -6.38 -7.48
N TYR A 109 -1.65 -5.41 -6.80
CA TYR A 109 -3.05 -5.43 -6.39
C TYR A 109 -3.66 -4.04 -6.55
N ASP A 110 -4.97 -3.99 -6.79
CA ASP A 110 -5.71 -2.74 -6.87
C ASP A 110 -6.61 -2.57 -5.65
N VAL A 111 -6.71 -1.34 -5.15
CA VAL A 111 -7.64 -0.97 -4.07
C VAL A 111 -8.53 0.16 -4.54
N CYS A 112 -9.81 0.06 -4.23
CA CYS A 112 -10.71 1.21 -4.34
C CYS A 112 -11.57 1.36 -3.09
N VAL A 113 -12.04 2.60 -2.92
CA VAL A 113 -13.08 2.97 -1.97
C VAL A 113 -14.43 2.90 -2.66
N LEU A 114 -15.47 2.48 -1.95
CA LEU A 114 -16.81 2.34 -2.49
C LEU A 114 -17.70 3.51 -2.05
N ASP A 115 -18.51 4.00 -3.00
CA ASP A 115 -19.62 4.90 -2.73
C ASP A 115 -20.92 4.11 -2.72
N GLY A 116 -21.47 3.92 -1.52
CA GLY A 116 -22.69 3.17 -1.29
C GLY A 116 -22.68 2.45 0.05
N ARG A 117 -23.86 2.32 0.65
CA ARG A 117 -24.10 1.56 1.88
C ARG A 117 -24.78 0.23 1.57
N SER A 118 -24.87 -0.63 2.58
CA SER A 118 -25.66 -1.87 2.46
C SER A 118 -27.09 -1.55 2.01
N GLY A 119 -27.57 -2.23 0.98
CA GLY A 119 -28.91 -2.02 0.41
C GLY A 119 -29.05 -0.86 -0.58
N THR A 120 -27.97 -0.17 -0.95
CA THR A 120 -27.98 0.82 -2.05
C THR A 120 -27.13 0.34 -3.22
N THR A 121 -27.29 0.98 -4.39
CA THR A 121 -26.32 0.83 -5.49
C THR A 121 -24.93 1.17 -4.98
N ILE A 122 -23.97 0.28 -5.24
CA ILE A 122 -22.56 0.46 -4.89
C ILE A 122 -21.83 0.88 -6.17
N ILE A 123 -21.14 2.02 -6.11
CA ILE A 123 -20.29 2.51 -7.19
C ILE A 123 -18.83 2.32 -6.75
N GLU A 124 -18.06 1.56 -7.54
CA GLU A 124 -16.62 1.45 -7.30
C GLU A 124 -15.94 2.80 -7.57
N GLY A 125 -15.13 3.24 -6.61
CA GLY A 125 -14.25 4.39 -6.78
C GLY A 125 -13.14 4.13 -7.78
N MET A 126 -12.33 5.16 -8.01
CA MET A 126 -11.07 5.00 -8.75
C MET A 126 -10.13 4.07 -7.97
N ARG A 127 -9.32 3.32 -8.72
CA ARG A 127 -8.40 2.32 -8.17
C ARG A 127 -7.00 2.89 -7.99
N THR A 128 -6.34 2.50 -6.91
CA THR A 128 -4.92 2.69 -6.67
C THR A 128 -4.24 1.34 -6.68
N THR A 129 -3.18 1.19 -7.46
CA THR A 129 -2.37 -0.03 -7.49
C THR A 129 -1.28 0.05 -6.43
N PHE A 130 -1.05 -1.06 -5.71
CA PHE A 130 0.09 -1.21 -4.81
C PHE A 130 0.79 -2.55 -5.04
N LYS A 131 2.04 -2.61 -4.61
CA LYS A 131 2.86 -3.82 -4.62
C LYS A 131 3.04 -4.34 -3.20
N VAL A 132 3.02 -5.66 -3.04
CA VAL A 132 3.37 -6.29 -1.75
C VAL A 132 4.88 -6.33 -1.63
N GLU A 133 5.43 -5.50 -0.74
CA GLU A 133 6.88 -5.38 -0.57
C GLU A 133 7.41 -6.27 0.56
N ILE A 134 8.67 -6.67 0.45
CA ILE A 134 9.45 -7.24 1.55
C ILE A 134 10.41 -6.16 2.04
N PRO A 135 10.43 -5.80 3.34
CA PRO A 135 11.41 -4.86 3.85
C PRO A 135 12.83 -5.36 3.59
N THR A 136 13.71 -4.50 3.10
CA THR A 136 15.14 -4.81 3.04
C THR A 136 15.80 -4.59 4.41
N ILE A 137 16.95 -5.21 4.66
CA ILE A 137 17.73 -5.01 5.88
C ILE A 137 19.21 -5.07 5.58
N SER A 138 19.97 -4.18 6.20
CA SER A 138 21.43 -4.16 6.18
C SER A 138 21.97 -4.22 7.60
N ILE A 139 23.16 -4.77 7.79
CA ILE A 139 23.89 -4.77 9.05
C ILE A 139 25.24 -4.10 8.84
N ASN A 140 25.56 -3.12 9.67
CA ASN A 140 26.88 -2.50 9.71
C ASN A 140 27.89 -3.44 10.38
N PRO A 141 29.20 -3.29 10.12
CA PRO A 141 30.23 -4.09 10.78
C PRO A 141 30.09 -4.13 12.30
N VAL A 142 30.13 -5.33 12.87
CA VAL A 142 30.11 -5.57 14.31
C VAL A 142 31.53 -5.90 14.78
N THR A 143 32.03 -5.13 15.73
CA THR A 143 33.39 -5.28 16.28
C THR A 143 33.37 -5.63 17.76
N THR A 144 34.44 -6.27 18.24
CA THR A 144 34.60 -6.58 19.67
C THR A 144 34.82 -5.35 20.54
N THR A 145 35.28 -4.25 19.93
CA THR A 145 35.50 -2.98 20.61
C THR A 145 34.20 -2.21 20.80
N GLN A 146 33.42 -2.02 19.73
CA GLN A 146 32.20 -1.21 19.78
C GLN A 146 31.02 -1.96 20.38
N LYS A 147 30.92 -3.27 20.12
CA LYS A 147 29.84 -4.13 20.65
C LYS A 147 28.43 -3.61 20.34
N ILE A 148 28.25 -3.07 19.14
CA ILE A 148 26.98 -2.50 18.67
C ILE A 148 26.56 -3.25 17.41
N VAL A 149 25.30 -3.69 17.40
CA VAL A 149 24.61 -4.15 16.20
C VAL A 149 23.79 -2.98 15.69
N SER A 150 24.09 -2.50 14.49
CA SER A 150 23.35 -1.39 13.86
C SER A 150 23.15 -1.65 12.37
N GLY A 151 22.25 -0.89 11.77
CA GLY A 151 21.96 -0.99 10.35
C GLY A 151 20.73 -0.17 9.98
N VAL A 152 20.19 -0.45 8.79
CA VAL A 152 19.00 0.21 8.27
C VAL A 152 18.02 -0.83 7.72
N THR A 153 16.74 -0.60 7.97
CA THR A 153 15.62 -1.32 7.35
C THR A 153 14.50 -0.32 6.99
N ALA A 154 13.32 -0.81 6.64
CA ALA A 154 12.16 0.05 6.46
C ALA A 154 11.75 0.71 7.79
N LYS A 155 11.12 1.88 7.70
CA LYS A 155 10.71 2.67 8.86
C LYS A 155 9.67 1.92 9.69
N ASN A 156 9.77 2.05 11.01
CA ASN A 156 8.80 1.48 11.96
C ASN A 156 8.57 -0.03 11.74
N ILE A 157 9.64 -0.79 11.53
CA ILE A 157 9.64 -2.26 11.39
C ILE A 157 10.38 -2.88 12.57
N GLN A 158 9.90 -4.03 13.04
CA GLN A 158 10.61 -4.78 14.07
C GLN A 158 11.85 -5.48 13.48
N VAL A 159 12.97 -5.45 14.18
CA VAL A 159 14.21 -6.14 13.85
C VAL A 159 14.53 -7.12 14.97
N ARG A 160 14.56 -8.41 14.65
CA ARG A 160 15.07 -9.46 15.55
C ARG A 160 16.57 -9.56 15.39
N ILE A 161 17.28 -9.58 16.52
CA ILE A 161 18.73 -9.75 16.58
C ILE A 161 19.03 -11.10 17.23
N SER A 162 19.86 -11.89 16.58
CA SER A 162 20.31 -13.20 17.04
C SER A 162 21.84 -13.28 17.00
N GLN A 163 22.44 -14.02 17.92
CA GLN A 163 23.87 -14.30 17.98
C GLN A 163 24.07 -15.81 18.07
N ASN A 164 24.87 -16.39 17.18
CA ASN A 164 25.14 -17.83 17.10
C ASN A 164 23.85 -18.66 17.10
N GLY A 165 22.87 -18.25 16.29
CA GLY A 165 21.55 -18.89 16.17
C GLY A 165 20.58 -18.65 17.34
N THR A 166 21.03 -18.02 18.43
CA THR A 166 20.17 -17.73 19.59
C THR A 166 19.63 -16.30 19.51
N ALA A 167 18.32 -16.14 19.55
CA ALA A 167 17.69 -14.83 19.59
C ALA A 167 18.02 -14.09 20.88
N LYS A 168 18.40 -12.82 20.74
CA LYS A 168 18.76 -11.94 21.86
C LYS A 168 17.68 -10.92 22.15
N THR A 169 17.14 -10.28 21.12
CA THR A 169 16.14 -9.22 21.29
C THR A 169 15.31 -9.00 20.02
N VAL A 170 14.24 -8.21 20.16
CA VAL A 170 13.49 -7.60 19.06
C VAL A 170 13.37 -6.13 19.38
N ILE A 171 13.83 -5.26 18.47
CA ILE A 171 13.75 -3.80 18.59
C ILE A 171 12.96 -3.21 17.42
N TRP A 172 12.57 -1.95 17.51
CA TRP A 172 11.99 -1.23 16.38
C TRP A 172 13.05 -0.40 15.66
N SER A 173 12.95 -0.33 14.34
CA SER A 173 13.64 0.68 13.57
C SER A 173 13.00 2.05 13.78
N ASP A 174 13.81 3.08 13.62
CA ASP A 174 13.39 4.47 13.73
C ASP A 174 12.27 4.81 12.74
N ALA A 175 11.32 5.62 13.19
CA ALA A 175 10.10 5.94 12.45
C ALA A 175 10.36 6.85 11.23
N GLU A 176 11.47 7.59 11.21
CA GLU A 176 11.80 8.55 10.16
C GLU A 176 12.89 8.04 9.22
N THR A 177 13.90 7.37 9.78
CA THR A 177 15.13 6.97 9.09
C THR A 177 15.21 5.47 8.80
N GLY A 178 14.47 4.64 9.55
CA GLY A 178 14.59 3.19 9.48
C GLY A 178 15.88 2.63 10.08
N ALA A 179 16.69 3.48 10.74
CA ALA A 179 17.89 3.05 11.44
C ALA A 179 17.53 2.22 12.68
N TYR A 180 18.38 1.27 13.03
CA TYR A 180 18.26 0.52 14.27
C TYR A 180 19.63 0.36 14.93
N THR A 181 19.64 0.26 16.25
CA THR A 181 20.88 0.08 17.03
C THR A 181 20.61 -0.68 18.33
N TRP A 182 21.53 -1.56 18.70
CA TRP A 182 21.47 -2.31 19.96
C TRP A 182 22.86 -2.71 20.44
N ASN A 183 23.09 -2.60 21.75
CA ASN A 183 24.33 -3.02 22.39
C ASN A 183 24.32 -4.55 22.62
N ILE A 184 25.34 -5.25 22.12
CA ILE A 184 25.48 -6.70 22.25
C ILE A 184 26.62 -7.07 23.21
N SER A 185 26.33 -7.85 24.25
CA SER A 185 27.37 -8.34 25.16
C SER A 185 26.95 -9.67 25.79
N PRO A 186 27.88 -10.64 25.96
CA PRO A 186 29.26 -10.64 25.44
C PRO A 186 29.30 -10.82 23.91
N VAL A 187 30.41 -10.39 23.29
CA VAL A 187 30.69 -10.61 21.85
C VAL A 187 32.17 -10.96 21.68
N ALA A 188 32.44 -12.00 20.89
CA ALA A 188 33.78 -12.49 20.58
C ALA A 188 34.04 -12.49 19.07
N ILE A 189 35.31 -12.40 18.68
CA ILE A 189 35.73 -12.54 17.27
C ILE A 189 35.22 -13.89 16.75
N GLY A 190 34.57 -13.87 15.59
CA GLY A 190 34.04 -15.05 14.95
C GLY A 190 32.59 -15.39 15.30
N ASP A 191 31.98 -14.72 16.29
CA ASP A 191 30.54 -14.81 16.52
C ASP A 191 29.77 -14.41 15.25
N MET A 192 28.67 -15.11 14.97
CA MET A 192 27.76 -14.75 13.88
C MET A 192 26.57 -13.98 14.43
N VAL A 193 26.43 -12.72 14.02
CA VAL A 193 25.26 -11.89 14.32
C VAL A 193 24.33 -11.92 13.12
N LYS A 194 23.07 -12.30 13.36
CA LYS A 194 21.99 -12.27 12.38
C LYS A 194 20.97 -11.22 12.77
N VAL A 195 20.54 -10.43 11.80
CA VAL A 195 19.41 -9.52 11.92
C VAL A 195 18.32 -9.94 10.95
N GLU A 196 17.07 -9.89 11.40
CA GLU A 196 15.90 -10.29 10.61
C GLU A 196 14.79 -9.24 10.74
N THR A 197 14.20 -8.84 9.63
CA THR A 197 12.98 -8.02 9.68
C THR A 197 11.82 -8.87 10.12
N LYS A 198 11.00 -8.32 11.01
CA LYS A 198 9.80 -8.95 11.52
C LYS A 198 8.61 -8.05 11.24
N VAL A 199 7.68 -8.54 10.43
CA VAL A 199 6.44 -7.86 10.09
C VAL A 199 5.28 -8.74 10.53
N GLY A 200 4.54 -8.31 11.55
CA GLY A 200 3.56 -9.17 12.22
C GLY A 200 4.24 -10.40 12.82
N THR A 201 3.89 -11.58 12.31
CA THR A 201 4.51 -12.87 12.70
C THR A 201 5.54 -13.39 11.69
N VAL A 202 5.75 -12.68 10.58
CA VAL A 202 6.61 -13.12 9.47
C VAL A 202 8.01 -12.55 9.63
N TYR A 203 9.03 -13.39 9.42
CA TYR A 203 10.42 -12.98 9.28
C TYR A 203 10.78 -12.93 7.79
N SER A 204 10.86 -11.73 7.22
CA SER A 204 10.73 -11.55 5.77
C SER A 204 12.07 -11.34 5.05
N SER A 205 13.08 -10.82 5.74
CA SER A 205 14.43 -10.64 5.20
C SER A 205 15.47 -10.73 6.31
N SER A 206 16.71 -11.07 5.95
CA SER A 206 17.80 -11.21 6.91
C SER A 206 19.15 -10.78 6.37
N ALA A 207 20.02 -10.32 7.26
CA ALA A 207 21.43 -10.10 6.99
C ALA A 207 22.29 -10.66 8.12
N GLU A 208 23.52 -11.05 7.81
CA GLU A 208 24.45 -11.66 8.75
C GLU A 208 25.81 -10.98 8.70
N TYR A 209 26.47 -10.90 9.85
CA TYR A 209 27.82 -10.39 9.96
C TYR A 209 28.64 -11.23 10.95
N LYS A 210 29.83 -11.63 10.52
CA LYS A 210 30.81 -12.31 11.38
C LYS A 210 31.65 -11.29 12.11
N VAL A 211 31.61 -11.32 13.44
CA VAL A 211 32.30 -10.34 14.29
C VAL A 211 33.80 -10.36 14.05
N VAL A 212 34.36 -9.17 13.89
CA VAL A 212 35.81 -8.92 13.74
C VAL A 212 36.34 -8.10 14.93
N VAL A 213 37.65 -7.84 14.95
CA VAL A 213 38.31 -7.02 16.00
C VAL A 213 37.64 -5.66 16.10
#